data_AF-A0A1A6G174-F1
#
_entry.id   AF-A0A1A6G174-F1
#
_cell.length_a   1.000
_cell.length_b   1.000
_cell.length_c   1.000
_cell.angle_alpha   90.00
_cell.angle_beta   90.00
_cell.angle_gamma   90.00
#
_symmetry.space_group_name_H-M   'P 1'
#
loop_
_entity.id
_entity.type
_entity.pdbx_description
1 polymer ?
#
loop_
_entity_poly.entity_id
_entity_poly.type
_entity_poly.pdbx_seq_one_letter_code
_entity_poly.pdbx_strand_id
1 'polypeptide(L)'
;EMFVYLSTQLKKLAEAYDERLLQTPHNPISLAMTLRTLDGHHDKAVTQLGSMLFTRQVSGARAVPRGSVQTVSGHTFQGFMSHTDNYPCAYLNAAAAIGMKTQDTALAGGGWLGPVQGRVSFKLLLDIQDSFTAKLTAYVSCGH
;
A
#
# COMPACT_ATOMS: atom_id res chain seq x y z
N GLU A 1 -11.44 10.81 14.68
CA GLU A 1 -10.98 11.81 13.68
C GLU A 1 -9.94 11.25 12.71
N MET A 2 -8.83 10.66 13.18
CA MET A 2 -7.77 10.16 12.29
C MET A 2 -8.18 9.05 11.32
N PHE A 3 -9.06 8.12 11.71
CA PHE A 3 -9.58 7.11 10.78
C PHE A 3 -10.30 7.73 9.57
N VAL A 4 -11.15 8.74 9.82
CA VAL A 4 -11.89 9.46 8.77
C VAL A 4 -10.92 10.24 7.88
N TYR A 5 -9.93 10.89 8.49
CA TYR A 5 -8.88 11.60 7.74
C TYR A 5 -8.09 10.63 6.84
N LEU A 6 -7.60 9.52 7.40
CA LEU A 6 -6.88 8.48 6.67
C LEU A 6 -7.71 7.91 5.52
N SER A 7 -8.99 7.58 5.77
CA SER A 7 -9.92 7.10 4.74
C SER A 7 -10.07 8.10 3.60
N THR A 8 -10.21 9.39 3.92
CA THR A 8 -10.33 10.46 2.92
C THR A 8 -9.07 10.60 2.08
N GLN A 9 -7.88 10.60 2.70
CA GLN A 9 -6.62 10.72 1.96
C GLN A 9 -6.33 9.47 1.12
N LEU A 10 -6.55 8.28 1.68
CA LEU A 10 -6.34 7.01 0.99
C LEU A 10 -7.30 6.84 -0.19
N LYS A 11 -8.55 7.30 -0.07
CA LYS A 11 -9.50 7.34 -1.18
C LYS A 11 -9.03 8.25 -2.31
N LYS A 12 -8.61 9.48 -2.00
CA LYS A 12 -8.07 10.42 -3.00
C LYS A 12 -6.84 9.85 -3.73
N LEU A 13 -5.95 9.22 -2.97
CA LEU A 13 -4.77 8.55 -3.52
C LEU A 13 -5.17 7.41 -4.46
N ALA A 14 -6.11 6.57 -4.05
CA ALA A 14 -6.58 5.47 -4.88
C ALA A 14 -7.17 5.97 -6.21
N GLU A 15 -8.05 6.99 -6.14
CA GLU A 15 -8.67 7.59 -7.33
C GLU A 15 -7.63 8.22 -8.27
N ALA A 16 -6.53 8.78 -7.76
CA ALA A 16 -5.46 9.35 -8.58
C ALA A 16 -4.67 8.30 -9.39
N TYR A 17 -4.79 7.02 -9.05
CA TYR A 17 -4.11 5.90 -9.72
C TYR A 17 -5.07 4.87 -10.30
N ASP A 18 -6.32 5.26 -10.59
CA ASP A 18 -7.37 4.37 -11.13
C ASP A 18 -7.67 3.14 -10.24
N GLU A 19 -7.41 3.29 -8.94
CA GLU A 19 -7.73 2.33 -7.89
C GLU A 19 -8.96 2.80 -7.10
N ARG A 20 -9.41 1.97 -6.15
CA ARG A 20 -10.50 2.32 -5.24
C ARG A 20 -10.18 1.93 -3.80
N LEU A 21 -10.76 2.66 -2.87
CA LEU A 21 -10.85 2.23 -1.48
C LEU A 21 -11.82 1.04 -1.39
N LEU A 22 -11.42 -0.03 -0.70
CA LEU A 22 -12.29 -1.17 -0.40
C LEU A 22 -13.34 -0.77 0.63
N GLN A 23 -14.57 -1.24 0.43
CA GLN A 23 -15.68 -0.98 1.33
C GLN A 23 -15.68 -2.00 2.47
N THR A 24 -15.11 -1.61 3.61
CA THR A 24 -15.04 -2.44 4.81
C THR A 24 -15.67 -1.71 6.01
N PRO A 25 -17.00 -1.44 5.99
CA PRO A 25 -17.65 -0.60 7.00
C PRO A 25 -17.58 -1.20 8.42
N HIS A 26 -17.45 -2.52 8.52
CA HIS A 26 -17.33 -3.24 9.79
C HIS A 26 -15.89 -3.28 10.35
N ASN A 27 -14.90 -2.66 9.68
CA ASN A 27 -13.52 -2.57 10.14
C ASN A 27 -13.19 -1.12 10.55
N PRO A 28 -13.27 -0.78 11.86
CA PRO A 28 -13.12 0.60 12.32
C PRO A 28 -11.66 1.06 12.47
N ILE A 29 -10.68 0.23 12.13
CA ILE A 29 -9.25 0.49 12.39
C ILE A 29 -8.43 0.43 11.11
N SER A 30 -8.67 -0.57 10.26
CA SER A 30 -7.86 -0.86 9.08
C SER A 30 -8.66 -0.59 7.81
N LEU A 31 -7.98 0.02 6.85
CA LEU A 31 -8.47 0.40 5.53
C LEU A 31 -7.59 -0.29 4.49
N ALA A 32 -8.15 -0.49 3.30
CA ALA A 32 -7.38 -1.03 2.19
C ALA A 32 -7.78 -0.37 0.87
N MET A 33 -6.80 -0.09 0.02
CA MET A 33 -7.01 0.32 -1.36
C MET A 33 -6.60 -0.80 -2.31
N THR A 34 -7.29 -0.91 -3.44
CA THR A 34 -6.96 -1.90 -4.47
C THR A 34 -5.60 -1.59 -5.12
N LEU A 35 -4.96 -2.62 -5.64
CA LEU A 35 -3.72 -2.55 -6.44
C LEU A 35 -3.89 -3.30 -7.77
N ARG A 36 -5.06 -3.20 -8.41
CA ARG A 36 -5.42 -3.99 -9.61
C ARG A 36 -4.55 -3.63 -10.81
N THR A 37 -4.26 -2.33 -10.98
CA THR A 37 -3.38 -1.82 -12.02
C THR A 37 -1.99 -2.44 -11.86
N LEU A 38 -1.48 -2.47 -10.63
CA LEU A 38 -0.16 -2.99 -10.29
C LEU A 38 -0.04 -4.51 -10.45
N ASP A 39 -1.06 -5.25 -10.00
CA ASP A 39 -1.12 -6.71 -10.00
C ASP A 39 -1.14 -7.30 -11.43
N GLY A 40 -1.66 -6.55 -12.41
CA GLY A 40 -1.75 -6.99 -13.80
C GLY A 40 -0.47 -6.84 -14.62
N HIS A 41 0.53 -6.10 -14.13
CA HIS A 41 1.71 -5.76 -14.92
C HIS A 41 2.91 -6.70 -14.73
N HIS A 42 3.19 -7.18 -13.51
CA HIS A 42 4.34 -8.03 -13.19
C HIS A 42 4.08 -8.87 -11.94
N ASP A 43 4.47 -10.16 -11.95
CA ASP A 43 4.25 -11.16 -10.89
C ASP A 43 4.71 -10.76 -9.48
N LYS A 44 5.59 -9.74 -9.35
CA LYS A 44 6.17 -9.31 -8.06
C LYS A 44 5.99 -7.82 -7.75
N ALA A 45 5.27 -7.08 -8.57
CA ALA A 45 5.14 -5.62 -8.41
C ALA A 45 4.54 -5.24 -7.05
N VAL A 46 3.51 -5.96 -6.61
CA VAL A 46 2.86 -5.74 -5.31
C VAL A 46 3.82 -6.00 -4.14
N THR A 47 4.60 -7.08 -4.19
CA THR A 47 5.61 -7.39 -3.16
C THR A 47 6.71 -6.33 -3.13
N GLN A 48 7.18 -5.89 -4.29
CA GLN A 48 8.19 -4.84 -4.41
C GLN A 48 7.70 -3.51 -3.86
N LEU A 49 6.44 -3.14 -4.09
CA LEU A 49 5.82 -1.97 -3.46
C LEU A 49 5.93 -2.06 -1.92
N GLY A 50 5.65 -3.23 -1.33
CA GLY A 50 5.85 -3.47 0.10
C GLY A 50 7.28 -3.20 0.56
N SER A 51 8.29 -3.70 -0.17
CA SER A 51 9.71 -3.44 0.12
C SER A 51 10.08 -1.96 -0.03
N MET A 52 9.50 -1.26 -1.01
CA MET A 52 9.73 0.16 -1.26
C MET A 52 9.19 1.06 -0.14
N LEU A 53 8.04 0.69 0.44
CA LEU A 53 7.47 1.37 1.60
C LEU A 53 8.38 1.21 2.82
N PHE A 54 8.81 -0.03 3.07
CA PHE A 54 9.68 -0.35 4.20
C PHE A 54 11.02 0.40 4.16
N THR A 55 11.70 0.36 3.01
CA THR A 55 13.02 1.02 2.82
C THR A 55 12.97 2.53 3.00
N ARG A 56 11.79 3.13 2.85
CA ARG A 56 11.58 4.55 3.03
C ARG A 56 10.90 4.90 4.38
N GLN A 57 10.97 3.98 5.35
CA GLN A 57 10.50 4.16 6.72
C GLN A 57 8.97 4.24 6.89
N VAL A 58 8.18 3.77 5.91
CA VAL A 58 6.75 3.50 6.15
C VAL A 58 6.62 2.16 6.87
N SER A 59 6.28 2.23 8.15
CA SER A 59 5.94 1.07 8.98
C SER A 59 4.43 0.85 9.02
N GLY A 60 4.00 -0.41 9.19
CA GLY A 60 2.58 -0.75 9.36
C GLY A 60 1.73 -0.82 8.09
N ALA A 61 2.21 -0.28 6.96
CA ALA A 61 1.60 -0.54 5.66
C ALA A 61 1.94 -1.96 5.18
N ARG A 62 0.98 -2.61 4.52
CA ARG A 62 1.15 -4.00 4.06
C ARG A 62 0.56 -4.20 2.68
N ALA A 63 1.42 -4.54 1.72
CA ALA A 63 1.03 -4.93 0.39
C ALA A 63 0.70 -6.44 0.37
N VAL A 64 -0.51 -6.78 -0.09
CA VAL A 64 -1.01 -8.15 -0.13
C VAL A 64 -1.18 -8.57 -1.60
N PRO A 65 -0.28 -9.40 -2.16
CA PRO A 65 -0.44 -9.94 -3.50
C PRO A 65 -1.49 -11.05 -3.53
N ARG A 66 -2.01 -11.36 -4.72
CA ARG A 66 -2.89 -12.52 -4.92
C ARG A 66 -2.09 -13.82 -4.90
N GLY A 67 -2.76 -14.93 -4.58
CA GLY A 67 -2.20 -16.28 -4.74
C GLY A 67 -0.97 -16.58 -3.89
N SER A 68 -0.66 -15.76 -2.87
CA SER A 68 0.47 -16.02 -1.98
C SER A 68 0.28 -17.36 -1.26
N VAL A 69 1.28 -18.23 -1.34
CA VAL A 69 1.26 -19.53 -0.64
C VAL A 69 2.28 -19.51 0.48
N GLN A 70 1.86 -19.86 1.70
CA GLN A 70 2.76 -19.94 2.84
C GLN A 70 2.41 -21.11 3.74
N THR A 71 3.43 -21.86 4.16
CA THR A 71 3.29 -22.92 5.16
C THR A 71 3.73 -22.41 6.52
N VAL A 72 2.85 -22.49 7.52
CA VAL A 72 3.13 -22.10 8.91
C VAL A 72 2.75 -23.27 9.81
N SER A 73 3.70 -23.77 10.61
CA SER A 73 3.49 -24.89 11.54
C SER A 73 2.89 -26.14 10.88
N GLY A 74 3.34 -26.47 9.66
CA GLY A 74 2.85 -27.64 8.92
C GLY A 74 1.53 -27.44 8.16
N HIS A 75 0.86 -26.29 8.32
CA HIS A 75 -0.37 -25.96 7.60
C HIS A 75 -0.06 -25.01 6.43
N THR A 76 -0.52 -25.36 5.23
CA THR A 76 -0.33 -24.56 4.02
C THR A 76 -1.55 -23.70 3.76
N PHE A 77 -1.36 -22.38 3.77
CA PHE A 77 -2.38 -21.38 3.47
C PHE A 77 -2.26 -20.97 2.00
N GLN A 78 -3.36 -21.10 1.27
CA GLN A 78 -3.53 -20.46 -0.03
C GLN A 78 -4.01 -19.02 0.20
N GLY A 79 -3.52 -18.06 -0.58
CA GLY A 79 -3.85 -16.65 -0.38
C GLY A 79 -3.43 -16.10 0.99
N PHE A 80 -2.27 -16.53 1.52
CA PHE A 80 -1.74 -16.07 2.80
C PHE A 80 -1.74 -14.53 2.89
N MET A 81 -2.01 -13.99 4.08
CA MET A 81 -2.27 -12.57 4.36
C MET A 81 -3.63 -12.02 3.89
N SER A 82 -4.32 -12.67 2.94
CA SER A 82 -5.60 -12.18 2.43
C SER A 82 -6.84 -12.68 3.19
N HIS A 83 -6.63 -13.59 4.15
CA HIS A 83 -7.68 -14.24 4.96
C HIS A 83 -8.70 -15.05 4.14
N THR A 84 -8.39 -15.38 2.90
CA THR A 84 -9.16 -16.26 2.03
C THR A 84 -8.24 -16.85 0.97
N ASP A 85 -8.59 -18.01 0.41
CA ASP A 85 -7.75 -18.66 -0.59
C ASP A 85 -7.68 -17.87 -1.90
N ASN A 86 -8.74 -17.13 -2.24
CA ASN A 86 -8.84 -16.42 -3.52
C ASN A 86 -9.52 -15.05 -3.37
N TYR A 87 -8.82 -14.09 -2.78
CA TYR A 87 -9.32 -12.72 -2.74
C TYR A 87 -9.30 -12.09 -4.16
N PRO A 88 -10.32 -11.29 -4.55
CA PRO A 88 -10.49 -10.87 -5.95
C PRO A 88 -9.37 -9.99 -6.53
N CYS A 89 -8.58 -9.31 -5.69
CA CYS A 89 -7.53 -8.40 -6.14
C CYS A 89 -6.40 -8.29 -5.12
N ALA A 90 -5.20 -7.89 -5.57
CA ALA A 90 -4.19 -7.38 -4.64
C ALA A 90 -4.65 -6.06 -4.00
N TYR A 91 -4.13 -5.77 -2.80
CA TYR A 91 -4.47 -4.54 -2.07
C TYR A 91 -3.34 -4.07 -1.14
N LEU A 92 -3.35 -2.77 -0.83
CA LEU A 92 -2.50 -2.15 0.18
C LEU A 92 -3.33 -1.85 1.42
N ASN A 93 -2.91 -2.38 2.58
CA ASN A 93 -3.53 -2.10 3.87
C ASN A 93 -2.80 -0.96 4.59
N ALA A 94 -3.56 -0.03 5.17
CA ALA A 94 -3.10 0.99 6.11
C ALA A 94 -4.11 1.09 7.29
N ALA A 95 -3.62 1.44 8.48
CA ALA A 95 -4.47 1.52 9.67
C ALA A 95 -4.25 2.83 10.44
N ALA A 96 -5.32 3.36 11.02
CA ALA A 96 -5.27 4.50 11.92
C ALA A 96 -5.19 4.00 13.37
N ALA A 97 -3.96 3.68 13.82
CA ALA A 97 -3.72 3.24 15.19
C ALA A 97 -3.83 4.40 16.20
N ILE A 98 -4.02 4.06 17.48
CA ILE A 98 -4.02 5.03 18.59
C ILE A 98 -2.67 5.77 18.61
N GLY A 99 -2.71 7.10 18.72
CA GLY A 99 -1.51 7.96 18.73
C GLY A 99 -1.01 8.42 17.36
N MET A 100 -1.71 8.03 16.28
CA MET A 100 -1.49 8.59 14.94
C MET A 100 -1.79 10.09 14.93
N LYS A 101 -0.92 10.87 14.29
CA LYS A 101 -1.04 12.32 14.09
C LYS A 101 -1.33 12.62 12.62
N THR A 102 -1.86 13.79 12.32
CA THR A 102 -2.12 14.24 10.95
C THR A 102 -0.85 14.28 10.09
N GLN A 103 0.31 14.55 10.68
CA GLN A 103 1.62 14.50 10.02
C GLN A 103 1.94 13.10 9.45
N ASP A 104 1.42 12.04 10.07
CA ASP A 104 1.57 10.64 9.63
C ASP A 104 0.65 10.29 8.45
N THR A 105 -0.16 11.26 8.06
CA THR A 105 -1.12 11.17 6.96
C THR A 105 -0.98 12.33 5.97
N ALA A 106 -0.09 13.29 6.25
CA ALA A 106 -0.02 14.55 5.54
C ALA A 106 0.63 14.39 4.16
N LEU A 107 -0.07 14.87 3.14
CA LEU A 107 0.35 14.94 1.74
C LEU A 107 1.08 16.26 1.39
N ALA A 108 1.66 16.97 2.36
CA ALA A 108 2.01 18.39 2.18
C ALA A 108 2.95 18.64 0.98
N GLY A 109 2.44 19.45 0.04
CA GLY A 109 3.22 20.15 -0.97
C GLY A 109 4.13 21.18 -0.29
N GLY A 110 5.37 21.25 -0.75
CA GLY A 110 6.44 22.00 -0.09
C GLY A 110 7.39 21.04 0.62
N GLY A 111 8.64 20.98 0.15
CA GLY A 111 9.65 20.00 0.55
C GLY A 111 9.83 19.87 2.06
N TRP A 112 10.08 18.65 2.51
CA TRP A 112 10.57 18.39 3.86
C TRP A 112 11.80 17.49 3.79
N LEU A 113 12.93 18.11 4.15
CA LEU A 113 14.21 17.49 4.50
C LEU A 113 14.15 17.18 6.00
N GLY A 114 13.91 15.93 6.39
CA GLY A 114 14.03 15.53 7.80
C GLY A 114 13.63 14.08 8.07
N PRO A 115 14.37 13.34 8.92
CA PRO A 115 14.06 11.96 9.26
C PRO A 115 12.88 11.92 10.25
N VAL A 116 11.71 11.46 9.80
CA VAL A 116 10.58 11.17 10.69
C VAL A 116 10.62 9.68 11.02
N GLN A 117 11.32 9.36 12.10
CA GLN A 117 11.50 7.99 12.56
C GLN A 117 10.16 7.41 13.02
N GLY A 118 9.67 6.39 12.31
CA GLY A 118 8.65 5.47 12.81
C GLY A 118 7.19 5.73 12.42
N ARG A 119 6.88 6.52 11.38
CA ARG A 119 5.48 6.80 11.02
C ARG A 119 5.26 6.82 9.51
N VAL A 120 4.10 6.33 9.07
CA VAL A 120 3.66 6.34 7.67
C VAL A 120 3.77 7.78 7.15
N SER A 121 4.44 8.00 6.03
CA SER A 121 4.39 9.29 5.32
C SER A 121 3.74 9.04 3.96
N PHE A 122 2.57 9.63 3.72
CA PHE A 122 1.81 9.40 2.48
C PHE A 122 2.42 10.08 1.24
N LYS A 123 3.21 11.16 1.44
CA LYS A 123 4.01 11.78 0.36
C LYS A 123 4.98 10.79 -0.27
N LEU A 124 5.56 9.94 0.57
CA LEU A 124 6.42 8.85 0.15
C LEU A 124 5.69 7.85 -0.74
N LEU A 125 4.39 7.60 -0.51
CA LEU A 125 3.57 6.69 -1.32
C LEU A 125 3.37 7.22 -2.74
N LEU A 126 3.17 8.54 -2.87
CA LEU A 126 3.14 9.24 -4.16
C LEU A 126 4.52 9.23 -4.84
N ASP A 127 5.60 9.61 -4.14
CA ASP A 127 6.95 9.58 -4.69
C ASP A 127 7.40 8.15 -5.06
N ILE A 128 6.92 7.14 -4.33
CA ILE A 128 7.10 5.71 -4.61
C ILE A 128 6.43 5.35 -5.92
N GLN A 129 5.18 5.75 -6.13
CA GLN A 129 4.43 5.35 -7.32
C GLN A 129 4.80 6.18 -8.55
N ASP A 130 5.20 7.45 -8.42
CA ASP A 130 5.79 8.23 -9.51
C ASP A 130 7.17 7.69 -9.91
N SER A 131 8.02 7.36 -8.93
CA SER A 131 9.29 6.68 -9.20
C SER A 131 9.09 5.27 -9.76
N PHE A 132 8.03 4.57 -9.37
CA PHE A 132 7.72 3.21 -9.82
C PHE A 132 7.11 3.21 -11.22
N THR A 133 6.21 4.15 -11.53
CA THR A 133 5.67 4.36 -12.87
C THR A 133 6.79 4.78 -13.81
N ALA A 134 7.62 5.76 -13.43
CA ALA A 134 8.78 6.16 -14.23
C ALA A 134 9.81 5.03 -14.40
N LYS A 135 10.10 4.25 -13.35
CA LYS A 135 11.05 3.12 -13.43
C LYS A 135 10.47 1.91 -14.15
N LEU A 136 9.18 1.59 -14.03
CA LEU A 136 8.56 0.52 -14.83
C LEU A 136 8.43 0.94 -16.27
N THR A 137 8.02 2.18 -16.58
CA THR A 137 8.00 2.67 -17.95
C THR A 137 9.41 2.60 -18.55
N ALA A 138 10.45 2.93 -17.78
CA ALA A 138 11.85 2.77 -18.21
C ALA A 138 12.30 1.30 -18.33
N TYR A 139 11.89 0.42 -17.41
CA TYR A 139 12.24 -1.01 -17.42
C TYR A 139 11.52 -1.79 -18.52
N VAL A 140 10.27 -1.42 -18.83
CA VAL A 140 9.48 -1.97 -19.95
C VAL A 140 9.96 -1.41 -21.30
N SER A 141 10.48 -0.17 -21.34
CA SER A 141 11.07 0.39 -22.56
C SER A 141 12.48 -0.16 -22.85
N CYS A 142 13.23 -0.55 -21.81
CA CYS A 142 14.49 -1.28 -21.93
C CYS A 142 14.22 -2.78 -21.89
N GLY A 143 13.68 -3.34 -22.98
CA GLY A 143 13.39 -4.78 -23.07
C GLY A 143 14.57 -5.66 -22.63
N HIS A 144 14.36 -6.40 -21.53
CA HIS A 144 15.10 -7.60 -21.14
C HIS A 144 14.08 -8.70 -20.83
#